data_AF-A0A7Y9KV96-F1
#
_entry.id   AF-A0A7Y9KV96-F1
#
_cell.length_a   1.000
_cell.length_b   1.000
_cell.length_c   1.000
_cell.angle_alpha   90.00
_cell.angle_beta   90.00
_cell.angle_gamma   90.00
#
_symmetry.space_group_name_H-M   'P 1'
#
loop_
_entity.id
_entity.type
_entity.pdbx_description
1 polymer ?
#
loop_
_entity_poly.entity_id
_entity_poly.type
_entity_poly.pdbx_seq_one_letter_code
_entity_poly.pdbx_strand_id
1 'polypeptide(L)'
;MTVSMRRMSAGSGYQYLLRSVAAGDGTRSLTTPLTRYYSEVGTPPGCWLGSGVAALGAGQLRPGMQVTEEQLALLVGMGRDPITGGQLGKAYPSYKRLSDRIEERVAALDPGMTAEDCATETTRIEAEETAAGMRRAVAGFDLTFSVPKSVSVLWGVADAVTQERIVAAHHAAIADVVALFEREVAATRAGISDADGAVAQVDVAGVAAVAYDHFDSRAGDPQLHTHVVIANKVLTVMDGRWRSLDGRPVFASRTGLSAHYDALLADRLSRDLGIEWELRPRGPDRNPRWEIAGVTDELITEFSNRTREIELKKEELIAEYVARHGRMPSARTIVELRAQATLATRPPKEVQSLADLTTGWRQRAAERLGTEPTGWSQSVIGREGDFLTAEDVPLAAIGAIGAEVVALVSVKRAVLDALEPDGRGGEADDGSEVRDARRARGRRRSDRGRGPGTLRGPDAAGARPQPGPVPARGRHEPVPPAAW
;
A
#
# COMPACT_ATOMS: atom_id res chain seq x y z
N MET A 1 7.00 4.98 1.31
CA MET A 1 5.70 4.32 1.55
C MET A 1 5.93 3.06 2.34
N THR A 2 5.02 2.79 3.25
CA THR A 2 4.99 1.65 4.19
C THR A 2 3.98 0.62 3.74
N VAL A 3 2.90 1.04 3.07
CA VAL A 3 1.98 0.14 2.36
C VAL A 3 2.35 0.08 0.88
N SER A 4 2.80 -1.09 0.43
CA SER A 4 3.01 -1.38 -0.98
C SER A 4 1.84 -2.22 -1.52
N MET A 5 1.54 -2.11 -2.82
CA MET A 5 0.40 -2.79 -3.41
C MET A 5 0.78 -3.47 -4.72
N ARG A 6 0.38 -4.73 -4.89
CA ARG A 6 0.61 -5.52 -6.10
C ARG A 6 -0.66 -6.24 -6.56
N ARG A 7 -0.83 -6.35 -7.88
CA ARG A 7 -1.86 -7.22 -8.47
C ARG A 7 -1.43 -8.66 -8.33
N MET A 8 -2.35 -9.51 -7.91
CA MET A 8 -2.17 -10.96 -7.95
C MET A 8 -2.84 -11.54 -9.18
N SER A 9 -2.16 -12.46 -9.84
CA SER A 9 -2.70 -13.18 -10.98
C SER A 9 -3.44 -14.43 -10.53
N ALA A 10 -4.53 -14.79 -11.21
CA ALA A 10 -5.19 -16.07 -11.03
C ALA A 10 -4.27 -17.25 -11.37
N GLY A 11 -4.59 -18.43 -10.86
CA GLY A 11 -3.70 -19.59 -10.94
C GLY A 11 -2.58 -19.49 -9.92
N SER A 12 -1.31 -19.44 -10.34
CA SER A 12 -0.16 -19.56 -9.45
C SER A 12 0.21 -18.31 -8.64
N GLY A 13 -0.52 -17.19 -8.81
CA GLY A 13 -0.14 -15.91 -8.21
C GLY A 13 -0.12 -15.89 -6.69
N TYR A 14 -0.83 -16.80 -6.02
CA TYR A 14 -0.84 -16.93 -4.55
C TYR A 14 0.21 -17.89 -3.99
N GLN A 15 0.85 -18.71 -4.85
CA GLN A 15 1.79 -19.75 -4.40
C GLN A 15 3.03 -19.20 -3.68
N TYR A 16 3.39 -17.93 -3.88
CA TYR A 16 4.48 -17.33 -3.10
C TYR A 16 4.14 -17.16 -1.62
N LEU A 17 2.85 -17.03 -1.28
CA LEU A 17 2.35 -16.96 0.09
C LEU A 17 2.35 -18.36 0.73
N LEU A 18 2.06 -19.39 -0.07
CA LEU A 18 2.10 -20.78 0.40
C LEU A 18 3.51 -21.27 0.71
N ARG A 19 4.52 -20.81 -0.05
CA ARG A 19 5.93 -21.14 0.25
C ARG A 19 6.41 -20.64 1.61
N SER A 20 5.75 -19.64 2.18
CA SER A 20 5.97 -19.21 3.57
C SER A 20 5.18 -20.05 4.58
N VAL A 21 3.99 -20.55 4.21
CA VAL A 21 3.09 -21.36 5.06
C VAL A 21 3.53 -22.82 5.18
N ALA A 22 4.04 -23.43 4.11
CA ALA A 22 4.39 -24.85 4.03
C ALA A 22 5.54 -25.30 4.97
N ALA A 23 6.20 -24.38 5.69
CA ALA A 23 7.10 -24.72 6.79
C ALA A 23 6.35 -25.16 8.07
N GLY A 24 5.02 -24.99 8.11
CA GLY A 24 4.20 -25.13 9.31
C GLY A 24 3.37 -26.42 9.43
N ASP A 25 3.28 -27.29 8.43
CA ASP A 25 2.31 -28.41 8.44
C ASP A 25 2.81 -29.69 9.16
N GLY A 26 3.82 -29.57 10.04
CA GLY A 26 4.22 -30.66 10.94
C GLY A 26 3.29 -30.76 12.15
N THR A 27 2.94 -31.97 12.59
CA THR A 27 2.13 -32.25 13.79
C THR A 27 2.64 -31.48 15.02
N ARG A 28 1.82 -30.55 15.55
CA ARG A 28 2.24 -29.55 16.54
C ARG A 28 1.79 -29.89 17.96
N SER A 29 2.67 -29.68 18.94
CA SER A 29 2.41 -29.83 20.38
C SER A 29 1.63 -28.63 20.98
N LEU A 30 0.92 -28.88 22.09
CA LEU A 30 -0.11 -28.02 22.73
C LEU A 30 0.45 -26.98 23.73
N THR A 31 1.50 -26.24 23.39
CA THR A 31 2.00 -25.14 24.25
C THR A 31 1.39 -23.77 23.90
N THR A 32 1.49 -22.82 24.83
CA THR A 32 0.90 -21.46 24.74
C THR A 32 1.27 -20.69 23.46
N PRO A 33 0.36 -19.85 22.91
CA PRO A 33 0.54 -19.14 21.63
C PRO A 33 1.82 -18.30 21.54
N LEU A 34 2.23 -17.67 22.65
CA LEU A 34 3.38 -16.76 22.68
C LEU A 34 4.72 -17.47 22.44
N THR A 35 4.93 -18.61 23.10
CA THR A 35 6.17 -19.38 22.96
C THR A 35 6.30 -19.93 21.53
N ARG A 36 5.16 -20.32 20.94
CA ARG A 36 5.06 -20.81 19.57
C ARG A 36 5.54 -19.78 18.54
N TYR A 37 5.14 -18.52 18.70
CA TYR A 37 5.49 -17.42 17.80
C TYR A 37 7.01 -17.21 17.68
N TYR A 38 7.77 -17.47 18.76
CA TYR A 38 9.22 -17.27 18.79
C TYR A 38 10.05 -18.51 18.45
N SER A 39 9.53 -19.72 18.70
CA SER A 39 10.29 -20.97 18.58
C SER A 39 10.07 -21.74 17.27
N GLU A 40 8.98 -21.51 16.54
CA GLU A 40 8.71 -22.24 15.30
C GLU A 40 9.56 -21.75 14.13
N VAL A 41 9.99 -22.68 13.28
CA VAL A 41 10.70 -22.38 12.03
C VAL A 41 9.67 -22.01 10.96
N GLY A 42 9.84 -20.84 10.34
CA GLY A 42 8.92 -20.34 9.33
C GLY A 42 7.97 -19.26 9.86
N THR A 43 6.99 -18.87 9.04
CA THR A 43 6.03 -17.81 9.39
C THR A 43 4.77 -18.39 10.01
N PRO A 44 4.09 -17.66 10.92
CA PRO A 44 2.80 -18.10 11.44
C PRO A 44 1.78 -18.31 10.32
N PRO A 45 0.77 -19.16 10.54
CA PRO A 45 -0.28 -19.35 9.55
C PRO A 45 -1.09 -18.06 9.37
N GLY A 46 -1.65 -17.88 8.18
CA GLY A 46 -2.42 -16.66 7.91
C GLY A 46 -3.76 -16.65 8.62
N CYS A 47 -4.35 -15.46 8.76
CA CYS A 47 -5.68 -15.27 9.33
C CYS A 47 -6.60 -14.51 8.39
N TRP A 48 -7.91 -14.77 8.51
CA TRP A 48 -8.95 -14.07 7.76
C TRP A 48 -9.17 -12.65 8.29
N LEU A 49 -9.36 -11.68 7.40
CA LEU A 49 -9.68 -10.28 7.71
C LEU A 49 -10.77 -9.74 6.78
N GLY A 50 -11.48 -8.71 7.23
CA GLY A 50 -12.53 -8.01 6.47
C GLY A 50 -13.94 -8.56 6.72
N SER A 51 -14.94 -7.69 6.63
CA SER A 51 -16.35 -8.03 6.88
C SER A 51 -16.93 -8.95 5.81
N GLY A 52 -16.38 -8.93 4.60
CA GLY A 52 -16.80 -9.80 3.49
C GLY A 52 -16.50 -11.29 3.71
N VAL A 53 -15.65 -11.64 4.69
CA VAL A 53 -15.38 -13.05 5.06
C VAL A 53 -16.65 -13.77 5.49
N ALA A 54 -17.55 -13.08 6.19
CA ALA A 54 -18.80 -13.68 6.69
C ALA A 54 -19.76 -14.11 5.56
N ALA A 55 -19.56 -13.62 4.34
CA ALA A 55 -20.35 -14.04 3.17
C ALA A 55 -19.87 -15.37 2.57
N LEU A 56 -18.71 -15.88 2.98
CA LEU A 56 -18.11 -17.11 2.48
C LEU A 56 -18.48 -18.33 3.33
N GLY A 57 -18.53 -19.50 2.71
CA GLY A 57 -18.74 -20.78 3.37
C GLY A 57 -20.06 -20.86 4.14
N ALA A 58 -21.12 -20.25 3.60
CA ALA A 58 -22.41 -20.10 4.29
C ALA A 58 -22.29 -19.44 5.68
N GLY A 59 -21.31 -18.54 5.83
CA GLY A 59 -21.03 -17.89 7.10
C GLY A 59 -20.37 -18.80 8.12
N GLN A 60 -19.61 -19.81 7.71
CA GLN A 60 -18.74 -20.56 8.63
C GLN A 60 -17.42 -19.83 8.90
N LEU A 61 -16.97 -19.00 7.95
CA LEU A 61 -15.74 -18.23 8.12
C LEU A 61 -16.00 -16.91 8.86
N ARG A 62 -15.04 -16.55 9.72
CA ARG A 62 -15.04 -15.31 10.49
C ARG A 62 -13.65 -14.66 10.45
N PRO A 63 -13.57 -13.32 10.52
CA PRO A 63 -12.31 -12.65 10.78
C PRO A 63 -11.60 -13.23 12.01
N GLY A 64 -10.28 -13.35 11.95
CA GLY A 64 -9.44 -13.95 12.98
C GLY A 64 -9.26 -15.47 12.86
N MET A 65 -10.12 -16.18 12.11
CA MET A 65 -9.91 -17.60 11.87
C MET A 65 -8.64 -17.84 11.04
N GLN A 66 -7.96 -18.95 11.31
CA GLN A 66 -6.81 -19.40 10.52
C GLN A 66 -7.25 -19.77 9.09
N VAL A 67 -6.46 -19.38 8.09
CA VAL A 67 -6.66 -19.78 6.70
C VAL A 67 -5.83 -21.03 6.36
N THR A 68 -6.41 -21.95 5.60
CA THR A 68 -5.69 -23.11 5.04
C THR A 68 -5.21 -22.85 3.62
N GLU A 69 -4.21 -23.61 3.17
CA GLU A 69 -3.72 -23.56 1.79
C GLU A 69 -4.86 -23.82 0.78
N GLU A 70 -5.70 -24.82 1.05
CA GLU A 70 -6.81 -25.19 0.19
C GLU A 70 -7.87 -24.08 0.08
N GLN A 71 -8.19 -23.43 1.19
CA GLN A 71 -9.10 -22.28 1.21
C GLN A 71 -8.56 -21.13 0.35
N LEU A 72 -7.25 -20.85 0.45
CA LEU A 72 -6.61 -19.80 -0.35
C LEU A 72 -6.60 -20.16 -1.84
N ALA A 73 -6.31 -21.42 -2.16
CA ALA A 73 -6.32 -21.94 -3.53
C ALA A 73 -7.69 -21.78 -4.18
N LEU A 74 -8.76 -22.12 -3.47
CA LEU A 74 -10.13 -21.95 -3.93
C LEU A 74 -10.47 -20.48 -4.15
N LEU A 75 -10.26 -19.61 -3.15
CA LEU A 75 -10.68 -18.22 -3.21
C LEU A 75 -9.83 -17.38 -4.18
N VAL A 76 -8.52 -17.33 -3.96
CA VAL A 76 -7.62 -16.46 -4.73
C VAL A 76 -7.20 -17.16 -6.02
N GLY A 77 -6.88 -18.46 -5.98
CA GLY A 77 -6.46 -19.20 -7.17
C GLY A 77 -7.58 -19.37 -8.20
N MET A 78 -8.79 -19.73 -7.75
CA MET A 78 -9.89 -20.17 -8.63
C MET A 78 -11.13 -19.26 -8.59
N GLY A 79 -11.23 -18.33 -7.63
CA GLY A 79 -12.40 -17.48 -7.48
C GLY A 79 -13.63 -18.24 -7.01
N ARG A 80 -13.42 -19.25 -6.17
CA ARG A 80 -14.44 -20.15 -5.61
C ARG A 80 -14.59 -19.92 -4.11
N ASP A 81 -15.73 -20.31 -3.58
CA ASP A 81 -15.98 -20.30 -2.15
C ASP A 81 -14.99 -21.25 -1.44
N PRO A 82 -14.28 -20.77 -0.40
CA PRO A 82 -13.20 -21.51 0.24
C PRO A 82 -13.67 -22.73 1.06
N ILE A 83 -14.97 -22.90 1.29
CA ILE A 83 -15.52 -24.02 2.06
C ILE A 83 -16.34 -24.93 1.14
N THR A 84 -17.26 -24.35 0.38
CA THR A 84 -18.21 -25.12 -0.45
C THR A 84 -17.65 -25.46 -1.84
N GLY A 85 -16.58 -24.79 -2.28
CA GLY A 85 -16.03 -24.92 -3.62
C GLY A 85 -16.91 -24.32 -4.73
N GLY A 86 -18.05 -23.71 -4.38
CA GLY A 86 -18.98 -23.08 -5.32
C GLY A 86 -18.35 -21.89 -6.05
N GLN A 87 -18.73 -21.66 -7.31
CA GLN A 87 -18.17 -20.55 -8.08
C GLN A 87 -18.70 -19.19 -7.59
N LEU A 88 -17.79 -18.24 -7.30
CA LEU A 88 -18.15 -16.86 -6.93
C LEU A 88 -18.28 -16.00 -8.20
N GLY A 89 -19.48 -16.00 -8.78
CA GLY A 89 -19.79 -15.24 -9.99
C GLY A 89 -19.14 -15.85 -11.23
N LYS A 90 -18.59 -15.04 -12.14
CA LYS A 90 -17.89 -15.57 -13.33
C LYS A 90 -16.52 -16.13 -12.97
N ALA A 91 -16.11 -17.24 -13.59
CA ALA A 91 -14.73 -17.72 -13.48
C ALA A 91 -13.72 -16.66 -13.96
N TYR A 92 -12.47 -16.73 -13.47
CA TYR A 92 -11.41 -15.84 -13.95
C TYR A 92 -11.16 -16.09 -15.45
N PRO A 93 -11.01 -15.02 -16.27
CA PRO A 93 -10.78 -15.19 -17.70
C PRO A 93 -9.42 -15.85 -17.97
N SER A 94 -9.41 -16.84 -18.86
CA SER A 94 -8.19 -17.39 -19.42
C SER A 94 -7.74 -16.55 -20.62
N TYR A 95 -6.49 -16.13 -20.63
CA TYR A 95 -5.88 -15.44 -21.76
C TYR A 95 -4.95 -16.39 -22.53
N LYS A 96 -4.93 -16.25 -23.87
CA LYS A 96 -4.02 -17.00 -24.75
C LYS A 96 -2.56 -16.78 -24.36
N ARG A 97 -1.71 -17.77 -24.56
CA ARG A 97 -0.27 -17.64 -24.32
C ARG A 97 0.35 -16.71 -25.36
N LEU A 98 1.52 -16.16 -25.04
CA LEU A 98 2.26 -15.31 -25.96
C LEU A 98 2.52 -16.03 -27.30
N SER A 99 2.93 -17.30 -27.24
CA SER A 99 3.12 -18.17 -28.40
C SER A 99 1.87 -18.23 -29.27
N ASP A 100 0.72 -18.55 -28.68
CA ASP A 100 -0.51 -18.78 -29.42
C ASP A 100 -1.00 -17.47 -30.09
N ARG A 101 -0.77 -16.31 -29.45
CA ARG A 101 -1.08 -14.99 -30.04
C ARG A 101 -0.17 -14.66 -31.21
N ILE A 102 1.13 -14.98 -31.10
CA ILE A 102 2.10 -14.79 -32.17
C ILE A 102 1.74 -15.70 -33.34
N GLU A 103 1.56 -17.00 -33.09
CA GLU A 103 1.17 -18.00 -34.09
C GLU A 103 -0.10 -17.60 -34.85
N GLU A 104 -1.13 -17.14 -34.13
CA GLU A 104 -2.38 -16.68 -34.75
C GLU A 104 -2.18 -15.45 -35.64
N ARG A 105 -1.39 -14.46 -35.19
CA ARG A 105 -1.12 -13.25 -35.97
C ARG A 105 -0.22 -13.54 -37.18
N VAL A 106 0.74 -14.45 -37.03
CA VAL A 106 1.62 -14.90 -38.13
C VAL A 106 0.84 -15.72 -39.15
N ALA A 107 -0.08 -16.59 -38.69
CA ALA A 107 -0.95 -17.36 -39.57
C ALA A 107 -1.97 -16.49 -40.33
N ALA A 108 -2.26 -15.28 -39.85
CA ALA A 108 -3.14 -14.31 -40.49
C ALA A 108 -2.42 -13.40 -41.50
N LEU A 109 -1.12 -13.58 -41.72
CA LEU A 109 -0.38 -12.85 -42.75
C LEU A 109 -0.86 -13.22 -44.15
N ASP A 110 -0.80 -12.26 -45.08
CA ASP A 110 -1.25 -12.48 -46.46
C ASP A 110 -0.40 -13.58 -47.12
N PRO A 111 -1.01 -14.68 -47.59
CA PRO A 111 -0.29 -15.77 -48.27
C PRO A 111 0.46 -15.33 -49.53
N GLY A 112 0.13 -14.18 -50.10
CA GLY A 112 0.82 -13.58 -51.25
C GLY A 112 2.10 -12.81 -50.93
N MET A 113 2.44 -12.61 -49.65
CA MET A 113 3.67 -11.91 -49.24
C MET A 113 4.93 -12.66 -49.63
N THR A 114 6.01 -11.92 -49.91
CA THR A 114 7.34 -12.52 -50.10
C THR A 114 7.86 -13.12 -48.79
N ALA A 115 8.80 -14.06 -48.89
CA ALA A 115 9.40 -14.68 -47.71
C ALA A 115 10.13 -13.66 -46.80
N GLU A 116 10.73 -12.62 -47.39
CA GLU A 116 11.44 -11.56 -46.67
C GLU A 116 10.47 -10.63 -45.93
N ASP A 117 9.35 -10.26 -46.57
CA ASP A 117 8.30 -9.45 -45.94
C ASP A 117 7.62 -10.23 -44.80
N CYS A 118 7.36 -11.52 -45.00
CA CYS A 118 6.77 -12.39 -43.98
C CYS A 118 7.69 -12.53 -42.75
N ALA A 119 9.01 -12.65 -42.95
CA ALA A 119 9.98 -12.70 -41.86
C ALA A 119 10.08 -11.36 -41.09
N THR A 120 10.09 -10.24 -41.82
CA THR A 120 10.08 -8.89 -41.23
C THR A 120 8.83 -8.67 -40.38
N GLU A 121 7.67 -9.06 -40.93
CA GLU A 121 6.38 -8.88 -40.29
C GLU A 121 6.19 -9.81 -39.09
N THR A 122 6.71 -11.04 -39.17
CA THR A 122 6.78 -11.96 -38.02
C THR A 122 7.61 -11.37 -36.88
N THR A 123 8.78 -10.81 -37.20
CA THR A 123 9.63 -10.13 -36.19
C THR A 123 8.90 -8.94 -35.55
N ARG A 124 8.14 -8.16 -36.35
CA ARG A 124 7.30 -7.06 -35.85
C ARG A 124 6.22 -7.58 -34.91
N ILE A 125 5.49 -8.64 -35.30
CA ILE A 125 4.45 -9.27 -34.48
C ILE A 125 5.03 -9.78 -33.17
N GLU A 126 6.18 -10.47 -33.21
CA GLU A 126 6.86 -10.96 -32.01
C GLU A 126 7.24 -9.81 -31.08
N ALA A 127 7.81 -8.74 -31.62
CA ALA A 127 8.18 -7.54 -30.85
C ALA A 127 6.94 -6.87 -30.22
N GLU A 128 5.86 -6.73 -30.97
CA GLU A 128 4.60 -6.13 -30.51
C GLU A 128 3.91 -6.96 -29.44
N GLU A 129 3.75 -8.26 -29.66
CA GLU A 129 3.11 -9.17 -28.70
C GLU A 129 3.94 -9.30 -27.42
N THR A 130 5.27 -9.29 -27.55
CA THR A 130 6.20 -9.28 -26.41
C THR A 130 6.09 -7.97 -25.64
N ALA A 131 6.07 -6.82 -26.34
CA ALA A 131 5.91 -5.51 -25.73
C ALA A 131 4.53 -5.32 -25.06
N ALA A 132 3.47 -5.85 -25.66
CA ALA A 132 2.12 -5.85 -25.10
C ALA A 132 2.01 -6.68 -23.81
N GLY A 133 2.92 -7.65 -23.63
CA GLY A 133 3.04 -8.47 -22.44
C GLY A 133 1.90 -9.46 -22.24
N MET A 134 2.01 -10.25 -21.17
CA MET A 134 0.97 -11.22 -20.80
C MET A 134 -0.20 -10.54 -20.09
N ARG A 135 -1.42 -10.75 -20.61
CA ARG A 135 -2.64 -10.45 -19.86
C ARG A 135 -2.89 -11.57 -18.87
N ARG A 136 -3.07 -11.24 -17.59
CA ARG A 136 -3.41 -12.19 -16.53
C ARG A 136 -4.66 -11.74 -15.82
N ALA A 137 -5.55 -12.67 -15.51
CA ALA A 137 -6.73 -12.36 -14.71
C ALA A 137 -6.30 -11.91 -13.31
N VAL A 138 -6.91 -10.84 -12.81
CA VAL A 138 -6.63 -10.36 -11.46
C VAL A 138 -7.41 -11.21 -10.47
N ALA A 139 -6.68 -11.92 -9.61
CA ALA A 139 -7.22 -12.75 -8.54
C ALA A 139 -7.40 -11.99 -7.23
N GLY A 140 -6.63 -10.93 -7.03
CA GLY A 140 -6.65 -10.15 -5.81
C GLY A 140 -5.60 -9.06 -5.81
N PHE A 141 -5.50 -8.39 -4.67
CA PHE A 141 -4.56 -7.32 -4.42
C PHE A 141 -3.78 -7.65 -3.15
N ASP A 142 -2.46 -7.77 -3.26
CA ASP A 142 -1.58 -7.91 -2.10
C ASP A 142 -1.17 -6.52 -1.63
N LEU A 143 -1.63 -6.15 -0.44
CA LEU A 143 -1.23 -4.96 0.29
C LEU A 143 -0.21 -5.40 1.34
N THR A 144 1.07 -5.07 1.11
CA THR A 144 2.14 -5.36 2.06
C THR A 144 2.34 -4.17 2.98
N PHE A 145 2.02 -4.36 4.27
CA PHE A 145 2.18 -3.38 5.33
C PHE A 145 3.53 -3.59 6.00
N SER A 146 4.48 -2.68 5.77
CA SER A 146 5.78 -2.71 6.42
C SER A 146 5.89 -1.56 7.43
N VAL A 147 6.22 -1.87 8.67
CA VAL A 147 6.52 -0.84 9.68
C VAL A 147 7.75 -0.01 9.27
N PRO A 148 7.91 1.23 9.76
CA PRO A 148 9.15 1.98 9.63
C PRO A 148 10.37 1.17 10.10
N LYS A 149 11.54 1.44 9.53
CA LYS A 149 12.72 0.62 9.84
C LYS A 149 13.10 0.78 11.32
N SER A 150 12.98 1.98 11.89
CA SER A 150 13.20 2.19 13.33
C SER A 150 12.32 1.30 14.21
N VAL A 151 11.03 1.11 13.86
CA VAL A 151 10.11 0.20 14.56
C VAL A 151 10.57 -1.25 14.42
N SER A 152 10.99 -1.68 13.22
CA SER A 152 11.55 -3.04 13.03
C SER A 152 12.82 -3.27 13.84
N VAL A 153 13.71 -2.26 13.95
CA VAL A 153 14.93 -2.34 14.75
C VAL A 153 14.59 -2.47 16.23
N LEU A 154 13.73 -1.58 16.75
CA LEU A 154 13.28 -1.64 18.15
C LEU A 154 12.66 -3.01 18.45
N TRP A 155 11.72 -3.45 17.60
CA TRP A 155 11.09 -4.77 17.71
C TRP A 155 12.11 -5.90 17.69
N GLY A 156 13.10 -5.87 16.79
CA GLY A 156 14.07 -6.94 16.63
C GLY A 156 14.97 -7.16 17.87
N VAL A 157 15.20 -6.12 18.67
CA VAL A 157 16.09 -6.20 19.84
C VAL A 157 15.37 -6.21 21.19
N ALA A 158 14.11 -5.81 21.23
CA ALA A 158 13.33 -5.74 22.47
C ALA A 158 13.04 -7.12 23.08
N ASP A 159 12.56 -7.11 24.32
CA ASP A 159 12.05 -8.30 24.99
C ASP A 159 10.71 -8.79 24.37
N ALA A 160 10.31 -10.01 24.71
CA ALA A 160 9.13 -10.66 24.13
C ALA A 160 7.81 -9.91 24.40
N VAL A 161 7.69 -9.23 25.55
CA VAL A 161 6.47 -8.48 25.90
C VAL A 161 6.38 -7.22 25.05
N THR A 162 7.48 -6.49 24.91
CA THR A 162 7.55 -5.31 24.05
C THR A 162 7.32 -5.70 22.58
N GLN A 163 7.90 -6.81 22.13
CA GLN A 163 7.70 -7.35 20.78
C GLN A 163 6.22 -7.64 20.48
N GLU A 164 5.53 -8.31 21.40
CA GLU A 164 4.10 -8.61 21.30
C GLU A 164 3.27 -7.34 21.19
N ARG A 165 3.55 -6.33 22.01
CA ARG A 165 2.82 -5.05 21.99
C ARG A 165 3.00 -4.30 20.67
N ILE A 166 4.20 -4.32 20.08
CA ILE A 166 4.45 -3.73 18.75
C ILE A 166 3.67 -4.49 17.67
N VAL A 167 3.66 -5.82 17.71
CA VAL A 167 2.91 -6.66 16.75
C VAL A 167 1.41 -6.43 16.88
N ALA A 168 0.88 -6.34 18.10
CA ALA A 168 -0.53 -6.04 18.35
C ALA A 168 -0.93 -4.64 17.82
N ALA A 169 -0.09 -3.62 18.04
CA ALA A 169 -0.32 -2.28 17.50
C ALA A 169 -0.30 -2.27 15.96
N HIS A 170 0.61 -3.03 15.36
CA HIS A 170 0.71 -3.23 13.91
C HIS A 170 -0.54 -3.90 13.32
N HIS A 171 -1.00 -5.00 13.91
CA HIS A 171 -2.22 -5.69 13.48
C HIS A 171 -3.47 -4.85 13.66
N ALA A 172 -3.59 -4.12 14.77
CA ALA A 172 -4.71 -3.23 14.99
C ALA A 172 -4.76 -2.08 13.98
N ALA A 173 -3.61 -1.49 13.64
CA ALA A 173 -3.51 -0.50 12.57
C ALA A 173 -3.89 -1.07 11.19
N ILE A 174 -3.52 -2.33 10.90
CA ILE A 174 -3.97 -3.02 9.67
C ILE A 174 -5.48 -3.18 9.66
N ALA A 175 -6.09 -3.62 10.77
CA ALA A 175 -7.53 -3.83 10.86
C ALA A 175 -8.32 -2.53 10.59
N ASP A 176 -7.87 -1.41 11.16
CA ASP A 176 -8.46 -0.09 10.94
C ASP A 176 -8.34 0.34 9.46
N VAL A 177 -7.18 0.09 8.83
CA VAL A 177 -6.97 0.41 7.42
C VAL A 177 -7.83 -0.47 6.51
N VAL A 178 -8.04 -1.74 6.85
CA VAL A 178 -8.97 -2.62 6.12
C VAL A 178 -10.42 -2.12 6.28
N ALA A 179 -10.82 -1.68 7.47
CA ALA A 179 -12.14 -1.09 7.68
C ALA A 179 -12.33 0.22 6.88
N LEU A 180 -11.30 1.07 6.80
CA LEU A 180 -11.30 2.25 5.94
C LEU A 180 -11.38 1.88 4.46
N PHE A 181 -10.63 0.85 4.04
CA PHE A 181 -10.66 0.33 2.68
C PHE A 181 -12.06 -0.13 2.28
N GLU A 182 -12.73 -0.89 3.15
CA GLU A 182 -14.11 -1.35 2.91
C GLU A 182 -15.09 -0.20 2.74
N ARG A 183 -14.96 0.86 3.56
CA ARG A 183 -15.86 2.01 3.51
C ARG A 183 -15.64 2.94 2.32
N GLU A 184 -14.39 3.24 1.99
CA GLU A 184 -14.05 4.37 1.11
C GLU A 184 -13.48 3.95 -0.25
N VAL A 185 -13.06 2.68 -0.39
CA VAL A 185 -12.33 2.19 -1.57
C VAL A 185 -13.04 1.01 -2.22
N ALA A 186 -13.62 0.12 -1.42
CA ALA A 186 -14.19 -1.11 -1.92
C ALA A 186 -15.49 -0.85 -2.66
N ALA A 187 -15.44 -0.96 -3.98
CA ALA A 187 -16.60 -0.87 -4.85
C ALA A 187 -16.48 -1.88 -5.99
N THR A 188 -17.61 -2.24 -6.60
CA THR A 188 -17.63 -2.99 -7.85
C THR A 188 -18.33 -2.18 -8.95
N ARG A 189 -18.24 -2.65 -10.19
CA ARG A 189 -18.86 -2.01 -11.35
C ARG A 189 -20.09 -2.80 -11.77
N ALA A 190 -21.20 -2.10 -11.99
CA ALA A 190 -22.43 -2.66 -12.54
C ALA A 190 -22.93 -1.82 -13.73
N GLY A 191 -23.42 -2.50 -14.76
CA GLY A 191 -23.87 -1.88 -16.00
C GLY A 191 -23.44 -2.66 -17.24
N ILE A 192 -23.93 -2.23 -18.40
CA ILE A 192 -23.52 -2.75 -19.71
C ILE A 192 -22.32 -1.90 -20.18
N SER A 193 -21.30 -2.56 -20.73
CA SER A 193 -20.10 -1.89 -21.27
C SER A 193 -20.14 -1.87 -22.80
N ASP A 194 -21.28 -1.47 -23.37
CA ASP A 194 -21.46 -1.15 -24.79
C ASP A 194 -21.44 0.38 -25.01
N ALA A 195 -21.51 0.81 -26.26
CA ALA A 195 -21.35 2.23 -26.64
C ALA A 195 -22.37 3.17 -25.96
N ASP A 196 -23.54 2.64 -25.58
CA ASP A 196 -24.64 3.37 -24.94
C ASP A 196 -24.86 2.97 -23.46
N GLY A 197 -23.96 2.15 -22.90
CA GLY A 197 -24.09 1.57 -21.57
C GLY A 197 -23.56 2.46 -20.46
N ALA A 198 -24.37 2.70 -19.44
CA ALA A 198 -23.92 3.34 -18.20
C ALA A 198 -23.26 2.32 -17.26
N VAL A 199 -22.04 2.60 -16.80
CA VAL A 199 -21.38 1.82 -15.76
C VAL A 199 -21.32 2.61 -14.45
N ALA A 200 -22.01 2.13 -13.43
CA ALA A 200 -22.00 2.70 -12.08
C ALA A 200 -21.02 1.93 -11.17
N GLN A 201 -20.40 2.65 -10.23
CA GLN A 201 -19.79 2.05 -9.06
C GLN A 201 -20.87 1.77 -8.01
N VAL A 202 -20.88 0.56 -7.46
CA VAL A 202 -21.90 0.10 -6.52
C VAL A 202 -21.26 -0.55 -5.30
N ASP A 203 -21.98 -0.45 -4.19
CA ASP A 203 -21.51 -0.91 -2.89
C ASP A 203 -21.38 -2.43 -2.80
N VAL A 204 -20.39 -2.86 -2.02
CA VAL A 204 -20.12 -4.26 -1.71
C VAL A 204 -20.34 -4.51 -0.22
N ALA A 205 -20.66 -5.75 0.14
CA ALA A 205 -20.93 -6.12 1.53
C ALA A 205 -19.68 -6.05 2.43
N GLY A 206 -18.49 -5.97 1.82
CA GLY A 206 -17.18 -5.99 2.45
C GLY A 206 -16.17 -6.69 1.55
N VAL A 207 -14.95 -6.87 2.05
CA VAL A 207 -13.91 -7.66 1.39
C VAL A 207 -13.55 -8.90 2.19
N ALA A 208 -13.14 -9.95 1.49
CA ALA A 208 -12.47 -11.09 2.09
C ALA A 208 -10.97 -10.94 1.88
N ALA A 209 -10.21 -10.89 2.97
CA ALA A 209 -8.77 -10.77 2.94
C ALA A 209 -8.10 -11.83 3.81
N VAL A 210 -6.84 -12.13 3.51
CA VAL A 210 -5.99 -13.00 4.32
C VAL A 210 -4.68 -12.29 4.67
N ALA A 211 -4.26 -12.34 5.93
CA ALA A 211 -3.05 -11.70 6.42
C ALA A 211 -1.96 -12.73 6.74
N TYR A 212 -0.73 -12.48 6.30
CA TYR A 212 0.44 -13.32 6.58
C TYR A 212 1.61 -12.48 7.10
N ASP A 213 2.01 -12.72 8.35
CA ASP A 213 3.12 -12.03 8.97
C ASP A 213 4.47 -12.57 8.53
N HIS A 214 5.42 -11.66 8.43
CA HIS A 214 6.80 -11.89 8.11
C HIS A 214 7.67 -10.98 8.98
N PHE A 215 8.83 -11.47 9.39
CA PHE A 215 9.67 -10.80 10.37
C PHE A 215 11.05 -10.40 9.83
N ASP A 216 11.50 -11.00 8.73
CA ASP A 216 12.83 -10.80 8.16
C ASP A 216 12.78 -10.26 6.74
N SER A 217 13.81 -9.51 6.37
CA SER A 217 14.08 -9.19 4.98
C SER A 217 14.80 -10.35 4.29
N ARG A 218 14.90 -10.29 2.97
CA ARG A 218 15.72 -11.26 2.21
C ARG A 218 17.20 -11.26 2.60
N ALA A 219 17.69 -10.18 3.21
CA ALA A 219 19.06 -10.08 3.71
C ALA A 219 19.19 -10.48 5.19
N GLY A 220 18.15 -11.09 5.78
CA GLY A 220 18.14 -11.48 7.20
C GLY A 220 17.97 -10.33 8.19
N ASP A 221 17.84 -9.07 7.74
CA ASP A 221 17.58 -7.93 8.63
C ASP A 221 16.16 -7.94 9.23
N PRO A 222 15.94 -7.36 10.43
CA PRO A 222 14.61 -7.22 11.02
C PRO A 222 13.72 -6.37 10.11
N GLN A 223 12.58 -6.92 9.74
CA GLN A 223 11.62 -6.31 8.85
C GLN A 223 10.23 -6.86 9.18
N LEU A 224 9.57 -6.30 10.19
CA LEU A 224 8.19 -6.67 10.51
C LEU A 224 7.27 -6.17 9.38
N HIS A 225 6.58 -7.10 8.73
CA HIS A 225 5.60 -6.78 7.70
C HIS A 225 4.52 -7.84 7.55
N THR A 226 3.35 -7.42 7.11
CA THR A 226 2.21 -8.31 6.87
C THR A 226 1.73 -8.17 5.44
N HIS A 227 1.59 -9.30 4.76
CA HIS A 227 0.93 -9.39 3.45
C HIS A 227 -0.57 -9.55 3.67
N VAL A 228 -1.36 -8.54 3.33
CA VAL A 228 -2.82 -8.59 3.36
C VAL A 228 -3.34 -8.74 1.94
N VAL A 229 -3.82 -9.93 1.62
CA VAL A 229 -4.27 -10.30 0.28
C VAL A 229 -5.78 -10.18 0.23
N ILE A 230 -6.26 -9.13 -0.42
CA ILE A 230 -7.68 -8.89 -0.65
C ILE A 230 -8.11 -9.67 -1.88
N ALA A 231 -9.08 -10.57 -1.74
CA ALA A 231 -9.64 -11.33 -2.84
C ALA A 231 -10.35 -10.39 -3.82
N ASN A 232 -10.21 -10.66 -5.13
CA ASN A 232 -10.91 -9.89 -6.15
C ASN A 232 -12.39 -10.28 -6.27
N LYS A 233 -12.90 -11.19 -5.44
CA LYS A 233 -14.32 -11.60 -5.42
C LYS A 233 -15.03 -10.91 -4.28
N VAL A 234 -16.03 -10.10 -4.63
CA VAL A 234 -16.82 -9.32 -3.66
C VAL A 234 -18.31 -9.53 -3.90
N LEU A 235 -19.06 -9.61 -2.80
CA LEU A 235 -20.51 -9.72 -2.81
C LEU A 235 -21.12 -8.33 -2.96
N THR A 236 -21.95 -8.14 -3.97
CA THR A 236 -22.61 -6.85 -4.22
C THR A 236 -23.85 -6.70 -3.34
N VAL A 237 -24.05 -5.55 -2.70
CA VAL A 237 -25.20 -5.32 -1.79
C VAL A 237 -26.52 -5.26 -2.56
N MET A 238 -26.56 -4.55 -3.69
CA MET A 238 -27.81 -4.26 -4.40
C MET A 238 -28.53 -5.51 -4.95
N ASP A 239 -27.83 -6.59 -5.27
CA ASP A 239 -28.42 -7.77 -5.93
C ASP A 239 -27.86 -9.12 -5.45
N GLY A 240 -27.01 -9.12 -4.42
CA GLY A 240 -26.43 -10.34 -3.85
C GLY A 240 -25.55 -11.14 -4.82
N ARG A 241 -25.09 -10.55 -5.93
CA ARG A 241 -24.23 -11.25 -6.89
C ARG A 241 -22.75 -11.02 -6.59
N TRP A 242 -21.97 -12.07 -6.80
CA TRP A 242 -20.51 -12.01 -6.75
C TRP A 242 -19.93 -11.36 -8.00
N ARG A 243 -19.11 -10.32 -7.81
CA ARG A 243 -18.44 -9.56 -8.87
C ARG A 243 -16.96 -9.37 -8.56
N SER A 244 -16.27 -8.73 -9.51
CA SER A 244 -14.88 -8.31 -9.33
C SER A 244 -14.78 -6.93 -8.68
N LEU A 245 -13.82 -6.75 -7.78
CA LEU A 245 -13.52 -5.46 -7.19
C LEU A 245 -13.02 -4.49 -8.28
N ASP A 246 -13.44 -3.22 -8.22
CA ASP A 246 -12.92 -2.20 -9.13
C ASP A 246 -11.47 -1.88 -8.76
N GLY A 247 -10.53 -2.26 -9.63
CA GLY A 247 -9.12 -2.03 -9.37
C GLY A 247 -8.69 -0.57 -9.41
N ARG A 248 -9.44 0.35 -10.06
CA ARG A 248 -8.97 1.75 -10.21
C ARG A 248 -8.95 2.50 -8.88
N PRO A 249 -10.03 2.51 -8.07
CA PRO A 249 -10.00 3.09 -6.73
C PRO A 249 -8.93 2.44 -5.84
N VAL A 250 -8.76 1.12 -5.94
CA VAL A 250 -7.76 0.36 -5.17
C VAL A 250 -6.36 0.92 -5.40
N PHE A 251 -5.89 1.06 -6.64
CA PHE A 251 -4.56 1.64 -6.90
C PHE A 251 -4.47 3.12 -6.52
N ALA A 252 -5.54 3.88 -6.74
CA ALA A 252 -5.57 5.31 -6.42
C ALA A 252 -5.46 5.59 -4.91
N SER A 253 -5.99 4.69 -4.08
CA SER A 253 -6.01 4.82 -2.61
C SER A 253 -4.67 4.53 -1.92
N ARG A 254 -3.72 3.86 -2.60
CA ARG A 254 -2.47 3.33 -2.02
C ARG A 254 -1.72 4.32 -1.13
N THR A 255 -1.55 5.57 -1.59
CA THR A 255 -0.81 6.58 -0.82
C THR A 255 -1.58 7.02 0.42
N GLY A 256 -2.90 7.17 0.32
CA GLY A 256 -3.77 7.53 1.45
C GLY A 256 -3.79 6.43 2.52
N LEU A 257 -3.94 5.17 2.10
CA LEU A 257 -3.88 4.02 3.01
C LEU A 257 -2.51 3.92 3.70
N SER A 258 -1.41 4.17 2.97
CA SER A 258 -0.07 4.18 3.56
C SER A 258 0.10 5.26 4.62
N ALA A 259 -0.39 6.47 4.37
CA ALA A 259 -0.30 7.57 5.33
C ALA A 259 -1.20 7.33 6.56
N HIS A 260 -2.39 6.75 6.35
CA HIS A 260 -3.30 6.42 7.44
C HIS A 260 -2.73 5.32 8.35
N TYR A 261 -2.17 4.27 7.76
CA TYR A 261 -1.46 3.22 8.49
C TYR A 261 -0.30 3.79 9.32
N ASP A 262 0.54 4.67 8.74
CA ASP A 262 1.66 5.29 9.46
C ASP A 262 1.17 6.09 10.68
N ALA A 263 0.09 6.85 10.53
CA ALA A 263 -0.49 7.64 11.61
C ALA A 263 -1.09 6.77 12.73
N LEU A 264 -1.84 5.72 12.37
CA LEU A 264 -2.44 4.80 13.33
C LEU A 264 -1.38 4.01 14.11
N LEU A 265 -0.35 3.52 13.42
CA LEU A 265 0.75 2.82 14.06
C LEU A 265 1.49 3.76 15.02
N ALA A 266 1.77 4.99 14.59
CA ALA A 266 2.46 5.98 15.42
C ALA A 266 1.67 6.33 16.69
N ASP A 267 0.37 6.62 16.56
CA ASP A 267 -0.53 6.91 17.68
C ASP A 267 -0.57 5.76 18.70
N ARG A 268 -0.77 4.52 18.22
CA ARG A 268 -0.82 3.33 19.08
C ARG A 268 0.49 3.08 19.81
N LEU A 269 1.61 3.15 19.11
CA LEU A 269 2.92 2.95 19.70
C LEU A 269 3.30 4.06 20.69
N SER A 270 2.92 5.31 20.41
CA SER A 270 3.09 6.42 21.35
C SER A 270 2.27 6.22 22.61
N ARG A 271 0.97 5.88 22.46
CA ARG A 271 0.07 5.66 23.60
C ARG A 271 0.48 4.47 24.45
N ASP A 272 0.80 3.35 23.82
CA ASP A 272 1.02 2.10 24.52
C ASP A 272 2.45 2.04 25.07
N LEU A 273 3.45 2.41 24.28
CA LEU A 273 4.86 2.23 24.61
C LEU A 273 5.59 3.53 24.96
N GLY A 274 4.93 4.68 24.96
CA GLY A 274 5.60 5.96 25.23
C GLY A 274 6.64 6.31 24.18
N ILE A 275 6.43 5.90 22.93
CA ILE A 275 7.36 6.14 21.83
C ILE A 275 7.21 7.57 21.30
N GLU A 276 8.33 8.25 21.18
CA GLU A 276 8.43 9.55 20.51
C GLU A 276 8.85 9.40 19.05
N TRP A 277 8.39 10.33 18.21
CA TRP A 277 8.61 10.30 16.77
C TRP A 277 9.33 11.55 16.31
N GLU A 278 10.23 11.39 15.34
CA GLU A 278 10.88 12.50 14.66
C GLU A 278 10.76 12.36 13.15
N LEU A 279 10.51 13.50 12.50
CA LEU A 279 10.35 13.57 11.05
C LEU A 279 11.72 13.69 10.39
N ARG A 280 12.23 12.61 9.79
CA ARG A 280 13.55 12.57 9.16
C ARG A 280 13.51 12.81 7.65
N PRO A 281 14.40 13.66 7.11
CA PRO A 281 14.55 13.84 5.66
C PRO A 281 15.13 12.58 5.00
N ARG A 282 14.78 12.32 3.74
CA ARG A 282 15.23 11.11 3.01
C ARG A 282 15.91 11.42 1.67
N GLY A 283 16.46 12.62 1.55
CA GLY A 283 17.00 13.16 0.30
C GLY A 283 15.96 13.89 -0.56
N PRO A 284 16.38 14.51 -1.67
CA PRO A 284 15.57 15.45 -2.45
C PRO A 284 14.36 14.79 -3.14
N ASP A 285 14.45 13.51 -3.50
CA ASP A 285 13.41 12.81 -4.27
C ASP A 285 12.46 11.98 -3.39
N ARG A 286 12.51 12.15 -2.06
CA ARG A 286 11.71 11.36 -1.12
C ARG A 286 11.08 12.25 -0.08
N ASN A 287 9.79 12.02 0.16
CA ASN A 287 9.11 12.63 1.30
C ASN A 287 9.82 12.22 2.61
N PRO A 288 9.88 13.14 3.59
CA PRO A 288 10.36 12.80 4.92
C PRO A 288 9.46 11.72 5.53
N ARG A 289 9.98 11.03 6.55
CA ARG A 289 9.31 9.92 7.21
C ARG A 289 9.46 10.03 8.72
N TRP A 290 8.42 9.66 9.44
CA TRP A 290 8.47 9.45 10.88
C TRP A 290 9.30 8.21 11.23
N GLU A 291 10.34 8.41 12.05
CA GLU A 291 11.13 7.34 12.65
C GLU A 291 11.15 7.56 14.18
N ILE A 292 11.38 6.50 14.95
CA ILE A 292 11.41 6.57 16.41
C ILE A 292 12.59 7.44 16.88
N ALA A 293 12.31 8.42 17.73
CA ALA A 293 13.34 9.20 18.41
C ALA A 293 14.18 8.28 19.31
N GLY A 294 15.51 8.33 19.18
CA GLY A 294 16.44 7.44 19.89
C GLY A 294 16.94 6.25 19.07
N VAL A 295 16.28 5.87 17.95
CA VAL A 295 16.83 4.88 17.01
C VAL A 295 17.69 5.58 15.96
N THR A 296 19.01 5.46 16.06
CA THR A 296 19.94 6.24 15.21
C THR A 296 19.90 5.85 13.73
N ASP A 297 20.32 6.76 12.84
CA ASP A 297 20.48 6.46 11.41
C ASP A 297 21.54 5.40 11.14
N GLU A 298 22.53 5.26 12.03
CA GLU A 298 23.53 4.19 11.98
C GLU A 298 22.86 2.81 12.17
N LEU A 299 22.00 2.65 13.17
CA LEU A 299 21.23 1.42 13.37
C LEU A 299 20.27 1.14 12.22
N ILE A 300 19.59 2.15 11.71
CA ILE A 300 18.70 2.00 10.54
C ILE A 300 19.51 1.52 9.33
N THR A 301 20.71 2.07 9.11
CA THR A 301 21.59 1.70 8.01
C THR A 301 22.13 0.28 8.15
N GLU A 302 22.56 -0.10 9.36
CA GLU A 302 23.00 -1.46 9.70
C GLU A 302 21.95 -2.50 9.30
N PHE A 303 20.67 -2.26 9.62
CA PHE A 303 19.57 -3.17 9.32
C PHE A 303 18.81 -2.89 8.01
N SER A 304 19.47 -2.20 7.06
CA SER A 304 18.91 -1.88 5.73
C SER A 304 19.75 -2.45 4.57
N ASN A 305 20.40 -3.60 4.76
CA ASN A 305 21.31 -4.20 3.79
C ASN A 305 20.65 -4.42 2.43
N ARG A 306 19.42 -4.96 2.44
CA ARG A 306 18.66 -5.18 1.20
C ARG A 306 18.46 -3.90 0.39
N THR A 307 18.20 -2.78 1.05
CA THR A 307 18.04 -1.49 0.36
C THR A 307 19.37 -1.04 -0.23
N ARG A 308 20.47 -1.16 0.53
CA ARG A 308 21.81 -0.79 0.08
C ARG A 308 22.21 -1.56 -1.19
N GLU A 309 22.02 -2.88 -1.21
CA GLU A 309 22.30 -3.71 -2.39
C GLU A 309 21.50 -3.27 -3.63
N ILE A 310 20.22 -2.96 -3.44
CA ILE A 310 19.34 -2.51 -4.53
C ILE A 310 19.82 -1.17 -5.08
N GLU A 311 20.18 -0.21 -4.22
CA GLU A 311 20.63 1.10 -4.67
C GLU A 311 21.96 1.00 -5.42
N LEU A 312 22.93 0.22 -4.93
CA LEU A 312 24.21 -0.02 -5.61
C LEU A 312 24.01 -0.64 -6.99
N LYS A 313 23.20 -1.70 -7.10
CA LYS A 313 22.93 -2.34 -8.41
C LYS A 313 22.13 -1.42 -9.33
N LYS A 314 21.22 -0.62 -8.79
CA LYS A 314 20.47 0.38 -9.58
C LYS A 314 21.41 1.44 -10.14
N GLU A 315 22.40 1.90 -9.38
CA GLU A 315 23.41 2.87 -9.86
C GLU A 315 24.31 2.28 -10.95
N GLU A 316 24.74 1.02 -10.80
CA GLU A 316 25.45 0.28 -11.84
C GLU A 316 24.62 0.20 -13.14
N LEU A 317 23.35 -0.21 -13.05
CA LEU A 317 22.45 -0.28 -14.21
C LEU A 317 22.19 1.07 -14.87
N ILE A 318 22.16 2.16 -14.09
CA ILE A 318 22.05 3.52 -14.63
C ILE A 318 23.34 3.90 -15.37
N ALA A 319 24.52 3.58 -14.81
CA ALA A 319 25.80 3.84 -15.46
C ALA A 319 25.94 3.06 -16.77
N GLU A 320 25.53 1.79 -16.81
CA GLU A 320 25.47 0.98 -18.03
C GLU A 320 24.53 1.58 -19.08
N TYR A 321 23.33 2.05 -18.66
CA TYR A 321 22.39 2.70 -19.55
C TYR A 321 22.98 3.97 -20.16
N VAL A 322 23.63 4.81 -19.34
CA VAL A 322 24.29 6.04 -19.82
C VAL A 322 25.42 5.71 -20.78
N ALA A 323 26.25 4.70 -20.49
CA ALA A 323 27.33 4.28 -21.37
C ALA A 323 26.81 3.78 -22.74
N ARG A 324 25.67 3.08 -22.75
CA ARG A 324 25.06 2.54 -23.99
C ARG A 324 24.31 3.59 -24.81
N HIS A 325 23.61 4.51 -24.15
CA HIS A 325 22.68 5.43 -24.81
C HIS A 325 23.16 6.90 -24.84
N GLY A 326 24.26 7.23 -24.17
CA GLY A 326 24.84 8.59 -24.13
C GLY A 326 23.98 9.61 -23.39
N ARG A 327 22.94 9.20 -22.66
CA ARG A 327 22.00 10.08 -21.95
C ARG A 327 21.47 9.47 -20.66
N MET A 328 21.04 10.32 -19.74
CA MET A 328 20.38 9.89 -18.51
C MET A 328 19.05 9.17 -18.79
N PRO A 329 18.75 8.07 -18.07
CA PRO A 329 17.45 7.41 -18.18
C PRO A 329 16.32 8.31 -17.65
N SER A 330 15.12 8.14 -18.22
CA SER A 330 13.92 8.82 -17.75
C SER A 330 13.51 8.33 -16.35
N ALA A 331 12.66 9.08 -15.63
CA ALA A 331 12.15 8.66 -14.32
C ALA A 331 11.45 7.28 -14.37
N ARG A 332 10.71 7.00 -15.46
CA ARG A 332 10.09 5.69 -15.68
C ARG A 332 11.15 4.60 -15.83
N THR A 333 12.16 4.84 -16.66
CA THR A 333 13.25 3.89 -16.89
C THR A 333 14.03 3.62 -15.60
N ILE A 334 14.27 4.64 -14.77
CA ILE A 334 14.90 4.46 -13.45
C ILE A 334 14.07 3.54 -12.55
N VAL A 335 12.74 3.62 -12.58
CA VAL A 335 11.87 2.70 -11.84
C VAL A 335 11.99 1.27 -12.38
N GLU A 336 12.06 1.09 -13.70
CA GLU A 336 12.25 -0.22 -14.34
C GLU A 336 13.63 -0.82 -13.99
N LEU A 337 14.70 -0.04 -14.07
CA LEU A 337 16.05 -0.44 -13.66
C LEU A 337 16.11 -0.80 -12.17
N ARG A 338 15.40 -0.05 -11.31
CA ARG A 338 15.30 -0.38 -9.88
C ARG A 338 14.57 -1.72 -9.67
N ALA A 339 13.51 -2.00 -10.44
CA ALA A 339 12.81 -3.28 -10.38
C ALA A 339 13.72 -4.43 -10.83
N GLN A 340 14.51 -4.23 -11.88
CA GLN A 340 15.54 -5.17 -12.33
C GLN A 340 16.60 -5.41 -11.23
N ALA A 341 17.16 -4.34 -10.65
CA ALA A 341 18.11 -4.43 -9.54
C ALA A 341 17.53 -5.22 -8.36
N THR A 342 16.25 -5.02 -8.03
CA THR A 342 15.54 -5.72 -6.96
C THR A 342 15.45 -7.23 -7.19
N LEU A 343 15.33 -7.68 -8.44
CA LEU A 343 15.30 -9.09 -8.78
C LEU A 343 16.72 -9.68 -8.85
N ALA A 344 17.66 -8.96 -9.46
CA ALA A 344 19.04 -9.42 -9.67
C ALA A 344 19.81 -9.61 -8.36
N THR A 345 19.57 -8.75 -7.37
CA THR A 345 20.24 -8.79 -6.06
C THR A 345 19.49 -9.63 -5.02
N ARG A 346 18.49 -10.43 -5.42
CA ARG A 346 17.66 -11.18 -4.48
C ARG A 346 18.38 -12.47 -4.05
N PRO A 347 18.83 -12.60 -2.78
CA PRO A 347 19.37 -13.86 -2.30
C PRO A 347 18.27 -14.93 -2.16
N PRO A 348 18.65 -16.22 -2.14
CA PRO A 348 17.74 -17.30 -1.76
C PRO A 348 17.18 -17.04 -0.34
N LYS A 349 15.95 -17.50 -0.05
CA LYS A 349 15.42 -17.39 1.32
C LYS A 349 16.04 -18.50 2.15
N GLU A 350 16.68 -18.13 3.25
CA GLU A 350 16.98 -19.06 4.34
C GLU A 350 15.84 -19.00 5.35
N VAL A 351 15.42 -20.16 5.87
CA VAL A 351 14.33 -20.23 6.85
C VAL A 351 14.97 -20.44 8.22
N GLN A 352 14.85 -19.44 9.08
CA GLN A 352 15.36 -19.45 10.45
C GLN A 352 14.20 -19.24 11.43
N SER A 353 14.38 -19.66 12.68
CA SER A 353 13.43 -19.33 13.74
C SER A 353 13.56 -17.84 14.11
N LEU A 354 12.50 -17.26 14.65
CA LEU A 354 12.54 -15.88 15.13
C LEU A 354 13.53 -15.72 16.32
N ALA A 355 13.68 -16.75 17.15
CA ALA A 355 14.68 -16.76 18.23
C ALA A 355 16.12 -16.65 17.70
N ASP A 356 16.46 -17.38 16.64
CA ASP A 356 17.81 -17.33 16.03
C ASP A 356 18.06 -15.95 15.40
N LEU A 357 17.07 -15.43 14.68
CA LEU A 357 17.14 -14.11 14.06
C LEU A 357 17.32 -12.99 15.09
N THR A 358 16.50 -12.98 16.15
CA THR A 358 16.61 -11.98 17.22
C THR A 358 17.95 -12.05 17.94
N THR A 359 18.53 -13.24 18.09
CA THR A 359 19.89 -13.41 18.66
C THR A 359 20.93 -12.73 17.77
N GLY A 360 20.91 -12.97 16.46
CA GLY A 360 21.81 -12.31 15.51
C GLY A 360 21.60 -10.80 15.42
N TRP A 361 20.34 -10.33 15.51
CA TRP A 361 20.03 -8.90 15.51
C TRP A 361 20.55 -8.20 16.78
N ARG A 362 20.36 -8.81 17.96
CA ARG A 362 20.91 -8.26 19.21
C ARG A 362 22.44 -8.18 19.16
N GLN A 363 23.12 -9.21 18.64
CA GLN A 363 24.57 -9.16 18.48
C GLN A 363 25.01 -7.97 17.60
N ARG A 364 24.43 -7.82 16.40
CA ARG A 364 24.75 -6.72 15.48
C ARG A 364 24.40 -5.35 16.06
N ALA A 365 23.30 -5.25 16.81
CA ALA A 365 22.92 -4.01 17.47
C ALA A 365 23.87 -3.65 18.62
N ALA A 366 24.34 -4.63 19.40
CA ALA A 366 25.27 -4.41 20.52
C ALA A 366 26.60 -3.82 20.03
N GLU A 367 27.10 -4.27 18.87
CA GLU A 367 28.31 -3.74 18.23
C GLU A 367 28.18 -2.25 17.86
N ARG A 368 26.97 -1.79 17.48
CA ARG A 368 26.70 -0.39 17.13
C ARG A 368 26.36 0.48 18.33
N LEU A 369 25.64 -0.09 19.30
CA LEU A 369 25.16 0.63 20.48
C LEU A 369 26.21 0.74 21.58
N GLY A 370 27.16 -0.20 21.66
CA GLY A 370 28.12 -0.28 22.77
C GLY A 370 27.49 -0.65 24.12
N THR A 371 26.24 -1.12 24.12
CA THR A 371 25.48 -1.54 25.32
C THR A 371 24.60 -2.74 25.00
N GLU A 372 24.00 -3.34 26.02
CA GLU A 372 23.05 -4.44 25.87
C GLU A 372 21.76 -3.93 25.16
N PRO A 373 21.40 -4.47 23.98
CA PRO A 373 20.32 -3.94 23.14
C PRO A 373 18.93 -3.99 23.79
N THR A 374 18.64 -5.00 24.60
CA THR A 374 17.32 -5.14 25.24
C THR A 374 17.15 -4.04 26.29
N GLY A 375 18.16 -3.78 27.11
CA GLY A 375 18.20 -2.66 28.05
C GLY A 375 18.17 -1.30 27.34
N TRP A 376 18.85 -1.17 26.19
CA TRP A 376 18.70 0.04 25.36
C TRP A 376 17.27 0.23 24.86
N SER A 377 16.59 -0.84 24.42
CA SER A 377 15.20 -0.74 23.94
C SER A 377 14.27 -0.17 25.02
N GLN A 378 14.51 -0.50 26.28
CA GLN A 378 13.78 0.02 27.44
C GLN A 378 13.99 1.53 27.66
N SER A 379 15.11 2.10 27.20
CA SER A 379 15.36 3.55 27.26
C SER A 379 14.67 4.35 26.15
N VAL A 380 14.26 3.68 25.08
CA VAL A 380 13.53 4.26 23.94
C VAL A 380 12.02 4.28 24.20
N ILE A 381 11.53 3.36 25.03
CA ILE A 381 10.12 3.25 25.43
C ILE A 381 9.91 3.85 26.84
N GLY A 382 8.65 4.04 27.23
CA GLY A 382 8.29 4.49 28.57
C GLY A 382 8.60 5.95 28.87
N ARG A 383 8.77 6.80 27.84
CA ARG A 383 8.86 8.24 28.05
C ARG A 383 7.52 8.78 28.53
N GLU A 384 7.52 9.40 29.69
CA GLU A 384 6.38 10.15 30.19
C GLU A 384 6.28 11.46 29.41
N GLY A 385 5.12 11.67 28.77
CA GLY A 385 4.81 12.90 28.05
C GLY A 385 3.32 13.17 28.10
N ASP A 386 2.96 14.45 28.00
CA ASP A 386 1.56 14.86 27.84
C ASP A 386 1.09 14.47 26.44
N PHE A 387 0.37 13.34 26.33
CA PHE A 387 -0.23 12.92 25.07
C PHE A 387 -1.46 13.76 24.75
N LEU A 388 -1.51 14.33 23.55
CA LEU A 388 -2.72 14.96 23.04
C LEU A 388 -3.78 13.89 22.79
N THR A 389 -4.99 14.18 23.23
CA THR A 389 -6.19 13.42 22.91
C THR A 389 -6.94 14.06 21.74
N ALA A 390 -7.90 13.34 21.17
CA ALA A 390 -8.76 13.91 20.13
C ALA A 390 -9.54 15.14 20.61
N GLU A 391 -9.82 15.26 21.90
CA GLU A 391 -10.53 16.39 22.49
C GLU A 391 -9.66 17.66 22.56
N ASP A 392 -8.34 17.49 22.58
CA ASP A 392 -7.38 18.60 22.59
C ASP A 392 -7.21 19.28 21.22
N VAL A 393 -7.78 18.68 20.16
CA VAL A 393 -7.72 19.23 18.78
C VAL A 393 -9.06 19.87 18.42
N PRO A 394 -9.16 21.22 18.33
CA PRO A 394 -10.41 21.88 18.02
C PRO A 394 -10.93 21.50 16.61
N LEU A 395 -12.24 21.27 16.49
CA LEU A 395 -12.89 20.99 15.19
C LEU A 395 -12.58 22.07 14.13
N ALA A 396 -12.42 23.33 14.55
CA ALA A 396 -12.02 24.42 13.67
C ALA A 396 -10.62 24.22 13.06
N ALA A 397 -9.67 23.66 13.83
CA ALA A 397 -8.34 23.33 13.34
C ALA A 397 -8.40 22.20 12.31
N ILE A 398 -9.19 21.15 12.58
CA ILE A 398 -9.43 20.07 11.61
C ILE A 398 -10.03 20.62 10.32
N GLY A 399 -11.05 21.49 10.42
CA GLY A 399 -11.67 22.14 9.28
C GLY A 399 -10.69 23.00 8.47
N ALA A 400 -9.82 23.76 9.15
CA ALA A 400 -8.79 24.58 8.50
C ALA A 400 -7.76 23.72 7.75
N ILE A 401 -7.25 22.66 8.38
CA ILE A 401 -6.32 21.71 7.75
C ILE A 401 -6.99 21.04 6.54
N GLY A 402 -8.25 20.61 6.68
CA GLY A 402 -9.01 20.01 5.60
C GLY A 402 -9.17 20.96 4.40
N ALA A 403 -9.52 22.22 4.65
CA ALA A 403 -9.64 23.24 3.61
C ALA A 403 -8.30 23.51 2.90
N GLU A 404 -7.20 23.58 3.65
CA GLU A 404 -5.86 23.75 3.10
C GLU A 404 -5.45 22.57 2.21
N VAL A 405 -5.69 21.33 2.65
CA VAL A 405 -5.43 20.12 1.87
C VAL A 405 -6.24 20.12 0.58
N VAL A 406 -7.54 20.41 0.65
CA VAL A 406 -8.42 20.49 -0.54
C VAL A 406 -7.92 21.55 -1.50
N ALA A 407 -7.56 22.75 -1.01
CA ALA A 407 -7.03 23.82 -1.85
C ALA A 407 -5.74 23.40 -2.57
N LEU A 408 -4.79 22.81 -1.83
CA LEU A 408 -3.51 22.36 -2.38
C LEU A 408 -3.68 21.23 -3.42
N VAL A 409 -4.56 20.27 -3.13
CA VAL A 409 -4.84 19.14 -4.05
C VAL A 409 -5.59 19.63 -5.29
N SER A 410 -6.50 20.59 -5.14
CA SER A 410 -7.26 21.17 -6.26
C SER A 410 -6.33 21.83 -7.28
N VAL A 411 -5.32 22.58 -6.83
CA VAL A 411 -4.30 23.18 -7.71
C VAL A 411 -3.50 22.11 -8.45
N LYS A 412 -3.15 21.01 -7.79
CA LYS A 412 -2.39 19.90 -8.41
C LYS A 412 -3.23 19.04 -9.36
N ARG A 413 -4.55 18.97 -9.17
CA ARG A 413 -5.47 18.14 -9.96
C ARG A 413 -6.27 18.90 -11.02
N ALA A 414 -6.18 20.23 -11.06
CA ALA A 414 -6.74 21.00 -12.15
C ALA A 414 -5.96 20.68 -13.45
N VAL A 415 -6.45 19.67 -14.18
CA VAL A 415 -6.18 19.54 -15.61
C VAL A 415 -7.03 20.62 -16.27
N LEU A 416 -6.39 21.69 -16.73
CA LEU A 416 -7.00 22.58 -17.70
C LEU A 416 -7.14 21.77 -19.00
N ASP A 417 -8.31 21.19 -19.23
CA ASP A 417 -8.76 20.88 -20.58
C ASP A 417 -8.92 22.24 -21.28
N ALA A 418 -7.83 22.72 -21.87
CA ALA A 418 -7.90 23.81 -22.81
C ALA A 418 -8.68 23.30 -24.02
N LEU A 419 -9.99 23.57 -24.01
CA LEU A 419 -10.79 23.68 -25.21
C LEU A 419 -10.08 24.70 -26.11
N GLU A 420 -9.38 24.22 -27.14
CA GLU A 420 -9.01 25.06 -28.27
C GLU A 420 -10.31 25.60 -28.88
N PRO A 421 -10.48 26.93 -28.98
CA PRO A 421 -11.59 27.47 -29.74
C PRO A 421 -11.28 27.25 -31.22
N ASP A 422 -12.04 26.35 -31.82
CA ASP A 422 -12.16 26.20 -33.26
C ASP A 422 -12.61 27.54 -33.87
N GLY A 423 -11.77 28.12 -34.73
CA GLY A 423 -11.99 29.48 -35.21
C GLY A 423 -10.99 29.92 -36.26
N ARG A 424 -11.18 29.44 -37.49
CA ARG A 424 -10.50 29.90 -38.71
C ARG A 424 -10.52 31.43 -38.86
N GLY A 425 -9.39 32.01 -39.26
CA GLY A 425 -9.37 33.24 -40.05
C GLY A 425 -8.12 34.10 -39.87
N GLY A 426 -7.33 34.24 -40.94
CA GLY A 426 -6.57 35.47 -41.19
C GLY A 426 -5.05 35.40 -41.09
N GLU A 427 -4.43 35.23 -42.25
CA GLU A 427 -3.03 35.52 -42.61
C GLU A 427 -2.58 36.94 -42.19
N ALA A 428 -1.41 37.07 -41.56
CA ALA A 428 -0.42 38.13 -41.85
C ALA A 428 0.90 37.91 -41.09
N ASP A 429 1.96 38.06 -41.88
CA ASP A 429 3.40 38.18 -41.61
C ASP A 429 3.77 39.22 -40.53
N ASP A 430 4.72 38.91 -39.65
CA ASP A 430 5.90 39.75 -39.33
C ASP A 430 6.77 39.07 -38.25
N GLY A 431 8.08 39.04 -38.47
CA GLY A 431 9.07 38.49 -37.55
C GLY A 431 9.48 39.50 -36.48
N SER A 432 9.75 39.02 -35.26
CA SER A 432 10.85 39.54 -34.44
C SER A 432 11.02 38.78 -33.12
N GLU A 433 12.29 38.65 -32.78
CA GLU A 433 12.95 38.25 -31.53
C GLU A 433 12.15 38.39 -30.23
N VAL A 434 12.24 37.38 -29.35
CA VAL A 434 12.21 37.61 -27.90
C VAL A 434 13.27 36.78 -27.18
N ARG A 435 14.28 37.51 -26.70
CA ARG A 435 15.27 37.10 -25.69
C ARG A 435 14.67 37.15 -24.29
N ASP A 436 15.21 36.27 -23.43
CA ASP A 436 15.45 36.40 -21.99
C ASP A 436 14.56 37.31 -21.11
N ALA A 437 13.94 36.71 -20.08
CA ALA A 437 13.84 37.33 -18.76
C ALA A 437 13.58 36.31 -17.62
N ARG A 438 14.64 35.67 -17.12
CA ARG A 438 14.71 35.23 -15.71
C ARG A 438 15.28 36.37 -14.89
N ARG A 439 14.49 36.96 -13.97
CA ARG A 439 14.87 37.48 -12.64
C ARG A 439 13.91 38.60 -12.21
N ALA A 440 13.21 38.38 -11.09
CA ALA A 440 13.10 39.37 -10.02
C ALA A 440 12.39 38.74 -8.81
N ARG A 441 13.18 38.30 -7.82
CA ARG A 441 12.76 38.27 -6.42
C ARG A 441 13.57 39.32 -5.68
N GLY A 442 12.89 40.10 -4.86
CA GLY A 442 13.48 40.80 -3.73
C GLY A 442 13.30 42.30 -3.76
N ARG A 443 12.38 42.80 -2.92
CA ARG A 443 12.66 43.94 -2.04
C ARG A 443 11.64 43.99 -0.89
N ARG A 444 12.19 43.95 0.32
CA ARG A 444 11.56 44.31 1.60
C ARG A 444 11.42 45.84 1.70
N ARG A 445 10.45 46.31 2.49
CA ARG A 445 10.43 47.53 3.35
C ARG A 445 9.14 47.45 4.21
N SER A 446 9.18 47.32 5.54
CA SER A 446 9.16 48.41 6.57
C SER A 446 8.20 49.56 6.20
N ASP A 447 7.25 50.01 7.01
CA ASP A 447 7.34 50.40 8.43
C ASP A 447 5.92 50.73 9.01
N ARG A 448 5.77 50.62 10.34
CA ARG A 448 4.88 51.33 11.30
C ARG A 448 3.36 51.60 11.01
N GLY A 449 2.53 50.97 11.83
CA GLY A 449 1.81 51.60 12.97
C GLY A 449 0.62 52.55 12.74
N ARG A 450 -0.60 52.12 13.16
CA ARG A 450 -1.61 52.85 13.98
C ARG A 450 -2.95 52.09 13.96
N GLY A 451 -3.53 51.78 15.12
CA GLY A 451 -4.98 51.57 15.29
C GLY A 451 -5.63 52.84 15.88
N PRO A 452 -6.84 52.78 16.45
CA PRO A 452 -8.03 52.01 16.08
C PRO A 452 -9.23 52.95 15.76
N GLY A 453 -10.31 52.44 15.17
CA GLY A 453 -11.51 53.23 14.88
C GLY A 453 -12.77 52.38 14.83
N THR A 454 -13.54 52.41 15.91
CA THR A 454 -14.92 51.92 16.07
C THR A 454 -15.90 52.73 15.22
N LEU A 455 -16.96 52.09 14.71
CA LEU A 455 -18.32 52.64 14.45
C LEU A 455 -19.22 51.45 13.98
N ARG A 456 -20.09 50.94 14.86
CA ARG A 456 -21.58 51.07 14.87
C ARG A 456 -22.32 50.53 13.63
N GLY A 457 -23.23 49.58 13.89
CA GLY A 457 -24.18 48.96 12.94
C GLY A 457 -25.31 49.88 12.45
N PRO A 458 -26.32 49.34 11.76
CA PRO A 458 -27.48 48.83 12.50
C PRO A 458 -28.10 47.51 11.99
N ASP A 459 -28.96 46.98 12.86
CA ASP A 459 -29.86 45.84 12.73
C ASP A 459 -30.77 45.84 11.49
N ALA A 460 -31.15 44.65 11.02
CA ALA A 460 -32.56 44.21 10.98
C ALA A 460 -32.73 42.79 10.39
N ALA A 461 -33.27 41.91 11.24
CA ALA A 461 -34.38 40.97 11.02
C ALA A 461 -34.40 40.05 9.77
N GLY A 462 -34.41 38.73 10.05
CA GLY A 462 -34.80 37.70 9.09
C GLY A 462 -34.87 36.32 9.74
N ALA A 463 -35.82 36.13 10.66
CA ALA A 463 -36.08 34.87 11.34
C ALA A 463 -36.46 33.75 10.34
N ARG A 464 -35.84 32.58 10.47
CA ARG A 464 -36.32 31.31 9.88
C ARG A 464 -36.44 30.25 11.00
N PRO A 465 -37.48 29.39 10.95
CA PRO A 465 -37.86 28.53 12.07
C PRO A 465 -36.94 27.31 12.21
N GLN A 466 -36.73 26.90 13.46
CA GLN A 466 -36.00 25.67 13.83
C GLN A 466 -36.81 24.41 13.48
N PRO A 467 -36.16 23.31 13.04
CA PRO A 467 -36.76 21.99 13.07
C PRO A 467 -36.61 21.37 14.47
N GLY A 468 -37.70 20.74 14.95
CA GLY A 468 -37.77 20.07 16.25
C GLY A 468 -36.88 18.81 16.39
N PRO A 469 -36.83 18.23 17.60
CA PRO A 469 -35.85 17.20 17.95
C PRO A 469 -36.18 15.85 17.32
N VAL A 470 -35.15 15.21 16.73
CA VAL A 470 -35.17 13.81 16.28
C VAL A 470 -34.87 12.89 17.48
N PRO A 471 -35.61 11.79 17.69
CA PRO A 471 -35.40 10.91 18.84
C PRO A 471 -34.08 10.15 18.74
N ALA A 472 -33.39 10.04 19.87
CA ALA A 472 -32.14 9.32 20.04
C ALA A 472 -32.26 7.84 19.64
N ARG A 473 -31.46 7.40 18.67
CA ARG A 473 -31.19 5.97 18.45
C ARG A 473 -30.19 5.48 19.50
N GLY A 474 -30.49 4.33 20.07
CA GLY A 474 -29.80 3.72 21.20
C GLY A 474 -28.29 3.59 20.98
N ARG A 475 -27.56 3.78 22.08
CA ARG A 475 -26.13 3.53 22.21
C ARG A 475 -25.88 2.04 21.91
N HIS A 476 -25.10 1.76 20.86
CA HIS A 476 -24.41 0.47 20.76
C HIS A 476 -23.24 0.52 21.74
N GLU A 477 -23.26 -0.37 22.72
CA GLU A 477 -22.10 -0.64 23.57
C GLU A 477 -20.91 -1.08 22.71
N PRO A 478 -19.68 -0.63 23.02
CA PRO A 478 -18.49 -1.12 22.35
C PRO A 478 -18.27 -2.59 22.70
N VAL A 479 -18.24 -3.44 21.67
CA VAL A 479 -17.75 -4.82 21.77
C VAL A 479 -16.28 -4.76 22.20
N PRO A 480 -15.86 -5.46 23.25
CA PRO A 480 -14.46 -5.44 23.68
C PRO A 480 -13.56 -6.06 22.61
N PRO A 481 -12.29 -5.61 22.48
CA PRO A 481 -11.35 -6.25 21.57
C PRO A 481 -11.16 -7.71 21.98
N ALA A 482 -11.40 -8.63 21.05
CA ALA A 482 -11.02 -10.02 21.23
C ALA A 482 -9.49 -10.09 21.37
N ALA A 483 -9.02 -10.68 22.48
CA ALA A 483 -7.63 -11.06 22.63
C ALA A 483 -7.31 -12.12 21.55
N TRP A 484 -6.23 -11.86 20.82
CA TRP A 484 -5.73 -12.66 19.69
C TRP A 484 -4.90 -13.85 20.15
#